data_AF-A0A1A8MTX7-F1
#
_entry.id   AF-A0A1A8MTX7-F1
#
_cell.length_a   1.000
_cell.length_b   1.000
_cell.length_c   1.000
_cell.angle_alpha   90.00
_cell.angle_beta   90.00
_cell.angle_gamma   90.00
#
_symmetry.space_group_name_H-M   'P 1'
#
loop_
_entity.id
_entity.type
_entity.pdbx_description
1 polymer ?
#
loop_
_entity_poly.entity_id
_entity_poly.type
_entity_poly.pdbx_seq_one_letter_code
_entity_poly.pdbx_strand_id
1 'polypeptide(L)'
;CKCPRPSDADALFEEAMQRVRRSARGAIAPVACVQAVHAAATLPFARGMEQEKQLMATLFTSGQARALQYQFFAQRAVSRWSTPSGASWNTSKPRPVHKVAVIGLGTMGRGITVALAQAGLSVVAVETHEKQLMEAKQVVSGMLERGAKRLRAPPALDKINYSCEIQAV
;
A
#
# COMPACT_ATOMS: atom_id res chain seq x y z
N CYS A 1 -17.86 28.61 -16.03
CA CYS A 1 -17.85 27.48 -17.00
C CYS A 1 -19.10 26.64 -16.80
N LYS A 2 -19.94 26.46 -17.83
CA LYS A 2 -21.15 25.61 -17.77
C LYS A 2 -20.76 24.18 -18.16
N CYS A 3 -20.20 23.41 -17.23
CA CYS A 3 -20.14 21.96 -17.42
C CYS A 3 -21.58 21.43 -17.31
N PRO A 4 -22.10 20.71 -18.31
CA PRO A 4 -23.43 20.14 -18.21
C PRO A 4 -23.47 19.13 -17.05
N ARG A 5 -24.41 19.34 -16.12
CA ARG A 5 -24.66 18.40 -15.02
C ARG A 5 -25.19 17.10 -15.65
N PRO A 6 -24.59 15.94 -15.38
CA PRO A 6 -25.17 14.68 -15.81
C PRO A 6 -26.56 14.53 -15.20
N SER A 7 -27.51 14.01 -15.97
CA SER A 7 -28.92 13.87 -15.56
C SER A 7 -29.11 13.06 -14.28
N ASP A 8 -28.13 12.22 -13.93
CA ASP A 8 -28.14 11.30 -12.78
C ASP A 8 -27.07 11.61 -11.73
N ALA A 9 -26.64 12.88 -11.63
CA ALA A 9 -25.59 13.29 -10.70
C ALA A 9 -25.86 12.83 -9.26
N ASP A 10 -27.10 12.92 -8.80
CA ASP A 10 -27.48 12.62 -7.41
C ASP A 10 -27.37 11.12 -7.11
N ALA A 11 -27.79 10.27 -8.05
CA ALA A 11 -27.62 8.83 -7.95
C ALA A 11 -26.13 8.43 -7.89
N LEU A 12 -25.30 9.07 -8.72
CA LEU A 12 -23.85 8.83 -8.74
C LEU A 12 -23.18 9.22 -7.41
N PHE A 13 -23.57 10.35 -6.82
CA PHE A 13 -23.03 10.77 -5.53
C PHE A 13 -23.49 9.88 -4.37
N GLU A 14 -24.74 9.40 -4.40
CA GLU A 14 -25.24 8.46 -3.40
C GLU A 14 -24.49 7.12 -3.46
N GLU A 15 -24.27 6.58 -4.68
CA GLU A 15 -23.48 5.36 -4.86
C GLU A 15 -22.04 5.55 -4.35
N ALA A 16 -21.39 6.67 -4.71
CA ALA A 16 -20.06 7.01 -4.25
C ALA A 16 -20.00 7.12 -2.72
N MET A 17 -20.99 7.77 -2.10
CA MET A 17 -21.10 7.91 -0.65
C MET A 17 -21.23 6.56 0.04
N GLN A 18 -22.08 5.67 -0.47
CA GLN A 18 -22.25 4.31 0.07
C GLN A 18 -20.98 3.47 -0.06
N ARG A 19 -20.26 3.60 -1.18
CA ARG A 19 -18.97 2.93 -1.37
C ARG A 19 -17.94 3.45 -0.38
N VAL A 20 -17.84 4.77 -0.21
CA VAL A 20 -16.90 5.40 0.72
C VAL A 20 -17.22 5.03 2.15
N ARG A 21 -18.48 5.08 2.60
CA ARG A 21 -18.87 4.68 3.97
C ARG A 21 -18.48 3.23 4.28
N ARG A 22 -18.66 2.32 3.32
CA ARG A 22 -18.24 0.91 3.47
C ARG A 22 -16.72 0.76 3.60
N SER A 23 -15.95 1.51 2.81
CA SER A 23 -14.48 1.40 2.82
C SER A 23 -13.77 2.23 3.89
N ALA A 24 -14.37 3.35 4.32
CA ALA A 24 -13.73 4.34 5.17
C ALA A 24 -13.58 3.87 6.62
N ARG A 25 -14.31 2.82 7.04
CA ARG A 25 -14.19 2.20 8.38
C ARG A 25 -14.19 3.23 9.53
N GLY A 26 -15.07 4.23 9.45
CA GLY A 26 -15.18 5.30 10.45
C GLY A 26 -14.28 6.53 10.22
N ALA A 27 -13.50 6.56 9.14
CA ALA A 27 -12.73 7.75 8.76
C ALA A 27 -13.65 8.85 8.23
N ILE A 28 -13.54 10.05 8.80
CA ILE A 28 -14.42 11.19 8.45
C ILE A 28 -13.96 11.93 7.20
N ALA A 29 -12.66 11.94 6.91
CA ALA A 29 -12.10 12.68 5.79
C ALA A 29 -12.62 12.20 4.42
N PRO A 30 -12.67 10.89 4.11
CA PRO A 30 -13.22 10.42 2.83
C PRO A 30 -14.69 10.83 2.61
N VAL A 31 -15.50 10.83 3.67
CA VAL A 31 -16.91 11.23 3.59
C VAL A 31 -17.04 12.72 3.29
N ALA A 32 -16.27 13.56 4.00
CA ALA A 32 -16.22 14.99 3.76
C ALA A 32 -15.69 15.34 2.36
N CYS A 33 -14.74 14.57 1.82
CA CYS A 33 -14.30 14.75 0.43
C CYS A 33 -15.43 14.53 -0.58
N VAL A 34 -16.26 13.49 -0.41
CA VAL A 34 -17.42 13.28 -1.30
C VAL A 34 -18.43 14.41 -1.15
N GLN A 35 -18.65 14.91 0.07
CA GLN A 35 -19.54 16.06 0.32
C GLN A 35 -19.03 17.34 -0.36
N ALA A 36 -17.72 17.60 -0.33
CA ALA A 36 -17.12 18.76 -0.98
C ALA A 36 -17.28 18.69 -2.51
N VAL A 37 -17.03 17.53 -3.11
CA VAL A 37 -17.22 17.34 -4.56
C VAL A 37 -18.70 17.45 -4.95
N HIS A 38 -19.60 16.91 -4.12
CA HIS A 38 -21.04 17.07 -4.32
C HIS A 38 -21.47 18.53 -4.27
N ALA A 39 -20.97 19.30 -3.30
CA ALA A 39 -21.22 20.73 -3.19
C ALA A 39 -20.69 21.50 -4.41
N ALA A 40 -19.49 21.16 -4.89
CA ALA A 40 -18.91 21.77 -6.09
C ALA A 40 -19.73 21.48 -7.36
N ALA A 41 -20.40 20.32 -7.44
CA ALA A 41 -21.24 19.93 -8.57
C ALA A 41 -22.67 20.52 -8.52
N THR A 42 -23.17 20.88 -7.33
CA THR A 42 -24.58 21.26 -7.12
C THR A 42 -24.78 22.73 -6.80
N LEU A 43 -23.81 23.38 -6.15
CA LEU A 43 -23.92 24.76 -5.70
C LEU A 43 -23.20 25.73 -6.64
N PRO A 44 -23.61 27.03 -6.66
CA PRO A 44 -22.79 28.07 -7.26
C PRO A 44 -21.39 28.08 -6.65
N PHE A 45 -20.37 28.37 -7.46
CA PHE A 45 -18.96 28.29 -7.07
C PHE A 45 -18.65 28.91 -5.70
N ALA A 46 -19.12 30.14 -5.46
CA ALA A 46 -18.88 30.84 -4.19
C ALA A 46 -19.44 30.07 -2.97
N ARG A 47 -20.59 29.41 -3.12
CA ARG A 47 -21.20 28.59 -2.06
C ARG A 47 -20.50 27.24 -1.90
N GLY A 48 -20.08 26.61 -3.00
CA GLY A 48 -19.27 25.39 -2.97
C GLY A 48 -17.93 25.61 -2.26
N MET A 49 -17.25 26.71 -2.55
CA MET A 49 -16.00 27.11 -1.88
C MET A 49 -16.19 27.30 -0.37
N GLU A 50 -17.28 27.97 0.05
CA GLU A 50 -17.56 28.16 1.47
C GLU A 50 -17.85 26.82 2.18
N GLN A 51 -18.59 25.92 1.53
CA GLN A 51 -18.84 24.60 2.09
C GLN A 51 -17.57 23.75 2.19
N GLU A 52 -16.71 23.78 1.18
CA GLU A 52 -15.40 23.10 1.23
C GLU A 52 -14.54 23.65 2.37
N LYS A 53 -14.49 24.97 2.54
CA LYS A 53 -13.75 25.62 3.63
C LYS A 53 -14.26 25.17 5.01
N GLN A 54 -15.57 25.06 5.19
CA GLN A 54 -16.16 24.58 6.46
C GLN A 54 -15.79 23.13 6.73
N LEU A 55 -15.95 22.25 5.74
CA LEU A 55 -15.57 20.84 5.85
C LEU A 55 -14.09 20.69 6.17
N MET A 56 -13.23 21.45 5.48
CA MET A 56 -11.79 21.46 5.72
C MET A 56 -11.46 21.92 7.15
N ALA A 57 -12.11 22.97 7.66
CA ALA A 57 -11.89 23.46 9.02
C ALA A 57 -12.24 22.39 10.08
N THR A 58 -13.35 21.67 9.89
CA THR A 58 -13.74 20.55 10.75
C THR A 58 -12.72 19.41 10.69
N LEU A 59 -12.27 19.03 9.49
CA LEU A 59 -11.29 17.95 9.34
C LEU A 59 -9.94 18.33 9.94
N PHE A 60 -9.47 19.54 9.67
CA PHE A 60 -8.15 20.02 10.09
C PHE A 60 -8.00 20.05 11.61
N THR A 61 -9.08 20.38 12.33
CA THR A 61 -9.11 20.41 13.80
C THR A 61 -9.44 19.05 14.43
N SER A 62 -9.74 18.03 13.62
CA SER A 62 -10.13 16.70 14.12
C SER A 62 -8.97 15.92 14.72
N GLY A 63 -9.30 15.04 15.69
CA GLY A 63 -8.34 14.09 16.25
C GLY A 63 -7.79 13.09 15.22
N GLN A 64 -8.61 12.70 14.22
CA GLN A 64 -8.18 11.79 13.15
C GLN A 64 -7.09 12.42 12.28
N ALA A 65 -7.22 13.70 11.91
CA ALA A 65 -6.19 14.40 11.14
C ALA A 65 -4.86 14.47 11.91
N ARG A 66 -4.92 14.82 13.21
CA ARG A 66 -3.73 14.82 14.08
C ARG A 66 -3.08 13.44 14.17
N ALA A 67 -3.87 12.37 14.31
CA ALA A 67 -3.37 11.00 14.39
C ALA A 67 -2.69 10.56 13.08
N LEU A 68 -3.28 10.87 11.92
CA LEU A 68 -2.70 10.54 10.62
C LEU A 68 -1.42 11.34 10.33
N GLN A 69 -1.37 12.62 10.71
CA GLN A 69 -0.15 13.42 10.65
C GLN A 69 0.95 12.83 11.54
N TYR A 70 0.60 12.43 12.77
CA TYR A 70 1.53 11.73 13.67
C TYR A 70 2.05 10.44 13.03
N GLN A 71 1.16 9.58 12.49
CA GLN A 71 1.54 8.34 11.82
C GLN A 71 2.50 8.62 10.65
N PHE A 72 2.24 9.65 9.85
CA PHE A 72 3.11 10.05 8.74
C PHE A 72 4.53 10.39 9.23
N PHE A 73 4.65 11.19 10.29
CA PHE A 73 5.96 11.54 10.83
C PHE A 73 6.63 10.36 11.55
N ALA A 74 5.87 9.53 12.26
CA ALA A 74 6.38 8.34 12.92
C ALA A 74 6.98 7.36 11.89
N GLN A 75 6.30 7.10 10.77
CA GLN A 75 6.81 6.25 9.70
C GLN A 75 8.13 6.77 9.11
N ARG A 76 8.28 8.11 8.98
CA ARG A 76 9.54 8.72 8.51
C ARG A 76 10.65 8.61 9.54
N ALA A 77 10.32 8.72 10.84
CA ALA A 77 11.28 8.63 11.92
C ALA A 77 11.94 7.25 12.03
N VAL A 78 11.25 6.15 11.65
CA VAL A 78 11.79 4.78 11.69
C VAL A 78 13.10 4.63 10.90
N SER A 79 13.25 5.38 9.80
CA SER A 79 14.49 5.36 9.00
C SER A 79 15.71 5.91 9.74
N ARG A 80 15.52 6.72 10.79
CA ARG A 80 16.56 7.37 11.58
C ARG A 80 16.91 6.55 12.82
N TRP A 81 17.25 5.28 12.60
CA TRP A 81 17.55 4.33 13.67
C TRP A 81 18.90 4.60 14.35
N SER A 82 19.01 4.16 15.60
CA SER A 82 20.24 4.13 16.40
C SER A 82 20.23 2.92 17.33
N THR A 83 21.38 2.29 17.56
CA THR A 83 21.54 1.18 18.52
C THR A 83 22.22 1.66 19.81
N PRO A 84 22.03 0.95 20.95
CA PRO A 84 22.73 1.27 22.20
C PRO A 84 24.26 1.21 22.09
N SER A 85 24.79 0.46 21.12
CA SER A 85 26.23 0.36 20.82
C SER A 85 26.80 1.56 20.06
N GLY A 86 25.98 2.56 19.71
CA GLY A 86 26.41 3.78 19.01
C GLY A 86 26.36 3.71 17.48
N ALA A 87 25.95 2.58 16.89
CA ALA A 87 25.69 2.52 15.45
C ALA A 87 24.40 3.27 15.10
N SER A 88 24.39 3.97 13.97
CA SER A 88 23.24 4.77 13.56
C SER A 88 23.10 4.85 12.04
N TRP A 89 21.93 5.29 11.60
CA TRP A 89 21.59 5.48 10.19
C TRP A 89 22.57 6.42 9.44
N ASN A 90 23.15 7.42 10.11
CA ASN A 90 24.04 8.41 9.51
C ASN A 90 25.53 8.03 9.57
N THR A 91 25.89 7.03 10.38
CA THR A 91 27.28 6.54 10.49
C THR A 91 27.50 5.22 9.73
N SER A 92 26.41 4.56 9.32
CA SER A 92 26.45 3.25 8.66
C SER A 92 26.26 3.37 7.15
N LYS A 93 27.12 2.70 6.37
CA LYS A 93 26.98 2.61 4.90
C LYS A 93 26.35 1.27 4.51
N PRO A 94 25.21 1.25 3.77
CA PRO A 94 24.61 0.01 3.32
C PRO A 94 25.49 -0.69 2.28
N ARG A 95 25.60 -2.02 2.38
CA ARG A 95 26.24 -2.84 1.34
C ARG A 95 25.20 -3.19 0.28
N PRO A 96 25.57 -3.16 -1.02
CA PRO A 96 24.67 -3.61 -2.07
C PRO A 96 24.36 -5.10 -1.89
N VAL A 97 23.08 -5.44 -2.03
CA VAL A 97 22.59 -6.82 -1.98
C VAL A 97 21.98 -7.13 -3.34
N HIS A 98 22.52 -8.14 -4.02
CA HIS A 98 22.05 -8.55 -5.36
C HIS A 98 21.30 -9.88 -5.34
N LYS A 99 21.68 -10.79 -4.43
CA LYS A 99 21.13 -12.13 -4.28
C LYS A 99 20.75 -12.35 -2.81
N VAL A 100 19.57 -12.89 -2.57
CA VAL A 100 19.04 -13.19 -1.23
C VAL A 100 18.53 -14.62 -1.21
N ALA A 101 18.84 -15.37 -0.15
CA ALA A 101 18.24 -16.68 0.09
C ALA A 101 17.13 -16.59 1.13
N VAL A 102 16.00 -17.25 0.84
CA VAL A 102 14.90 -17.44 1.77
C VAL A 102 14.81 -18.92 2.08
N ILE A 103 15.16 -19.30 3.31
CA ILE A 103 15.20 -20.69 3.77
C ILE A 103 13.92 -20.98 4.54
N GLY A 104 13.14 -21.94 4.05
CA GLY A 104 11.81 -22.28 4.53
C GLY A 104 10.72 -21.50 3.79
N LEU A 105 9.81 -22.22 3.14
CA LEU A 105 8.72 -21.67 2.32
C LEU A 105 7.35 -22.00 2.91
N GLY A 106 7.24 -21.88 4.24
CA GLY A 106 5.96 -21.74 4.93
C GLY A 106 5.27 -20.39 4.60
N THR A 107 4.18 -20.08 5.30
CA THR A 107 3.36 -18.88 5.05
C THR A 107 4.16 -17.58 5.02
N MET A 108 5.09 -17.39 5.97
CA MET A 108 5.93 -16.18 6.03
C MET A 108 7.01 -16.17 4.94
N GLY A 109 7.70 -17.29 4.71
CA GLY A 109 8.76 -17.40 3.70
C GLY A 109 8.27 -17.12 2.28
N ARG A 110 7.04 -17.57 1.96
CA ARG A 110 6.36 -17.22 0.70
C ARG A 110 6.17 -15.70 0.55
N GLY A 111 5.70 -15.03 1.61
CA GLY A 111 5.52 -13.57 1.62
C GLY A 111 6.83 -12.80 1.47
N ILE A 112 7.88 -13.24 2.18
CA ILE A 112 9.23 -12.65 2.09
C ILE A 112 9.78 -12.80 0.67
N THR A 113 9.66 -14.00 0.09
CA THR A 113 10.08 -14.29 -1.29
C THR A 113 9.41 -13.35 -2.29
N VAL A 114 8.08 -13.18 -2.18
CA VAL A 114 7.31 -12.25 -3.04
C VAL A 114 7.79 -10.81 -2.88
N ALA A 115 7.99 -10.34 -1.65
CA ALA A 115 8.42 -8.97 -1.38
C ALA A 115 9.81 -8.67 -1.97
N LEU A 116 10.76 -9.59 -1.80
CA LEU A 116 12.12 -9.46 -2.35
C LEU A 116 12.13 -9.49 -3.88
N ALA A 117 11.37 -10.41 -4.49
CA ALA A 117 11.25 -10.50 -5.94
C ALA A 117 10.61 -9.24 -6.54
N GLN A 118 9.57 -8.69 -5.90
CA GLN A 118 8.93 -7.43 -6.30
C GLN A 118 9.85 -6.22 -6.14
N ALA A 119 10.81 -6.26 -5.20
CA ALA A 119 11.86 -5.27 -5.08
C ALA A 119 12.96 -5.41 -6.13
N GLY A 120 12.88 -6.42 -7.02
CA GLY A 120 13.83 -6.66 -8.11
C GLY A 120 15.08 -7.44 -7.71
N LEU A 121 15.12 -8.00 -6.49
CA LEU A 121 16.26 -8.80 -6.02
C LEU A 121 16.20 -10.21 -6.60
N SER A 122 17.37 -10.80 -6.89
CA SER A 122 17.43 -12.24 -7.18
C SER A 122 17.24 -13.04 -5.90
N VAL A 123 16.25 -13.93 -5.90
CA VAL A 123 15.87 -14.72 -4.73
C VAL A 123 16.14 -16.21 -4.98
N VAL A 124 16.82 -16.87 -4.05
CA VAL A 124 16.89 -18.33 -3.96
C VAL A 124 15.96 -18.80 -2.84
N ALA A 125 14.87 -19.46 -3.22
CA ALA A 125 13.84 -19.95 -2.32
C ALA A 125 14.10 -21.44 -2.04
N VAL A 126 14.45 -21.77 -0.79
CA VAL A 126 14.84 -23.13 -0.39
C VAL A 126 13.77 -23.74 0.51
N GLU A 127 13.32 -24.96 0.20
CA GLU A 127 12.43 -25.76 1.05
C GLU A 127 12.83 -27.24 0.97
N THR A 128 13.02 -27.89 2.12
CA THR A 128 13.57 -29.25 2.17
C THR A 128 12.57 -30.31 1.68
N HIS A 129 11.28 -30.07 1.88
CA HIS A 129 10.22 -30.97 1.46
C HIS A 129 9.71 -30.61 0.05
N GLU A 130 9.97 -31.49 -0.93
CA GLU A 130 9.60 -31.28 -2.33
C GLU A 130 8.10 -30.95 -2.52
N LYS A 131 7.21 -31.65 -1.81
CA LYS A 131 5.76 -31.35 -1.84
C LYS A 131 5.47 -29.91 -1.40
N GLN A 132 6.10 -29.46 -0.31
CA GLN A 132 5.91 -28.10 0.21
C GLN A 132 6.54 -27.06 -0.72
N LEU A 133 7.67 -27.38 -1.35
CA LEU A 133 8.31 -26.53 -2.36
C LEU A 133 7.38 -26.30 -3.55
N MET A 134 6.75 -27.36 -4.06
CA MET A 134 5.82 -27.27 -5.20
C MET A 134 4.56 -26.48 -4.84
N GLU A 135 3.97 -26.71 -3.68
CA GLU A 135 2.86 -25.91 -3.16
C GLU A 135 3.25 -24.44 -3.00
N ALA A 136 4.43 -24.17 -2.43
CA ALA A 136 4.92 -22.81 -2.26
C ALA A 136 5.14 -22.10 -3.60
N LYS A 137 5.71 -22.79 -4.60
CA LYS A 137 5.91 -22.27 -5.95
C LYS A 137 4.59 -21.83 -6.59
N GLN A 138 3.54 -22.63 -6.48
CA GLN A 138 2.21 -22.28 -6.98
C GLN A 138 1.64 -21.05 -6.27
N VAL A 139 1.71 -21.01 -4.93
CA VAL A 139 1.18 -19.91 -4.12
C VAL A 139 1.93 -18.60 -4.40
N VAL A 140 3.26 -18.64 -4.45
CA VAL A 140 4.11 -17.48 -4.74
C VAL A 140 3.84 -16.95 -6.15
N SER A 141 3.73 -17.83 -7.15
CA SER A 141 3.41 -17.43 -8.52
C SER A 141 2.07 -16.70 -8.57
N GLY A 142 1.02 -17.27 -7.97
CA GLY A 142 -0.28 -16.62 -7.91
C GLY A 142 -0.28 -15.30 -7.13
N MET A 143 0.53 -15.15 -6.08
CA MET A 143 0.70 -13.88 -5.37
C MET A 143 1.36 -12.81 -6.25
N LEU A 144 2.39 -13.18 -7.01
CA LEU A 144 3.08 -12.28 -7.94
C LEU A 144 2.17 -11.84 -9.07
N GLU A 145 1.41 -12.75 -9.67
CA GLU A 145 0.44 -12.43 -10.72
C GLU A 145 -0.66 -11.48 -10.24
N ARG A 146 -1.22 -11.71 -9.04
CA ARG A 146 -2.19 -10.78 -8.45
C ARG A 146 -1.59 -9.40 -8.19
N GLY A 147 -0.35 -9.36 -7.70
CA GLY A 147 0.39 -8.11 -7.49
C GLY A 147 0.67 -7.36 -8.80
N ALA A 148 1.12 -8.08 -9.82
CA ALA A 148 1.37 -7.60 -11.18
C ALA A 148 0.10 -7.00 -11.81
N LYS A 149 -1.03 -7.70 -11.72
CA LYS A 149 -2.34 -7.20 -12.18
C LYS A 149 -2.74 -5.90 -11.48
N ARG A 150 -2.50 -5.79 -10.16
CA ARG A 150 -2.81 -4.58 -9.39
C ARG A 150 -1.91 -3.40 -9.79
N LEU A 151 -0.63 -3.67 -10.07
CA LEU A 151 0.36 -2.66 -10.46
C LEU A 151 0.39 -2.36 -11.97
N ARG A 152 -0.34 -3.15 -12.78
CA ARG A 152 -0.28 -3.12 -14.26
C ARG A 152 1.17 -3.28 -14.78
N ALA A 153 1.92 -4.19 -14.16
CA ALA A 153 3.32 -4.48 -14.47
C ALA A 153 3.49 -6.00 -14.68
N PRO A 154 4.56 -6.48 -15.38
CA PRO A 154 4.82 -7.91 -15.50
C PRO A 154 5.16 -8.54 -14.15
N PRO A 155 4.80 -9.82 -13.91
CA PRO A 155 5.13 -10.51 -12.67
C PRO A 155 6.62 -10.88 -12.63
N ALA A 156 7.27 -10.63 -11.48
CA ALA A 156 8.70 -10.88 -11.25
C ALA A 156 9.03 -12.38 -11.00
N LEU A 157 8.52 -13.27 -11.85
CA LEU A 157 8.74 -14.72 -11.75
C LEU A 157 10.17 -15.11 -12.10
N ASP A 158 10.82 -14.35 -13.00
CA ASP A 158 12.20 -14.53 -13.43
C ASP A 158 13.24 -14.28 -12.32
N LYS A 159 12.80 -13.67 -11.21
CA LYS A 159 13.68 -13.33 -10.08
C LYS A 159 13.86 -14.45 -9.07
N ILE A 160 13.11 -15.55 -9.18
CA ILE A 160 13.08 -16.60 -8.14
C ILE A 160 13.59 -17.93 -8.68
N ASN A 161 14.64 -18.45 -8.05
CA ASN A 161 15.13 -19.82 -8.23
C ASN A 161 14.71 -20.68 -7.04
N TYR A 162 14.13 -21.84 -7.29
CA TYR A 162 13.65 -22.76 -6.26
C TYR A 162 14.61 -23.93 -6.11
N SER A 163 14.91 -24.35 -4.88
CA SER A 163 15.79 -25.49 -4.59
C SER A 163 15.30 -26.30 -3.38
N CYS A 164 15.53 -27.61 -3.41
CA CYS A 164 15.40 -28.47 -2.22
C CYS A 164 16.68 -28.53 -1.38
N GLU A 165 17.81 -28.10 -1.94
CA GLU A 165 19.12 -28.20 -1.34
C GLU A 165 19.59 -26.84 -0.81
N ILE A 166 20.02 -26.82 0.45
CA ILE A 166 20.58 -25.62 1.07
C ILE A 166 21.94 -25.22 0.50
N GLN A 167 22.63 -26.17 -0.14
CA GLN A 167 23.90 -25.96 -0.84
C GLN A 167 23.76 -25.12 -2.12
N ALA A 168 22.53 -24.89 -2.59
CA ALA A 168 22.23 -24.06 -3.74
C ALA A 168 22.26 -22.53 -3.46
N VAL A 169 22.56 -22.14 -2.21
CA VAL A 169 22.62 -20.74 -1.74
C VAL A 169 23.95 -20.09 -2.08
#